data_AF-A0A953K6U4-F1
#
_entry.id   AF-A0A953K6U4-F1
#
_cell.length_a   1.000
_cell.length_b   1.000
_cell.length_c   1.000
_cell.angle_alpha   90.00
_cell.angle_beta   90.00
_cell.angle_gamma   90.00
#
_symmetry.space_group_name_H-M   'P 1'
#
loop_
_entity.id
_entity.type
_entity.pdbx_description
1 polymer ?
#
loop_
_entity_poly.entity_id
_entity_poly.type
_entity_poly.pdbx_seq_one_letter_code
_entity_poly.pdbx_strand_id
1 'polypeptide(L)'
;MKAKNMLRHFAWGVLGLVSQQAFSQASQANNNGGVGSFLGWNAGANQIVDVKNEGNQPIDFYTTDIFRARINPRVQYPLLNTFPNIPADGFTLITPDIGFLGQAPRGPFSRLHLAEGGTTGNAEQFGYRPWQKNGITFTGNDDQGCLGQKYRDGESGYTDMVMQWSDNPGAVRADRLRFLFTSAYTGATSGMNSREGLEGMRLWPTWENRINVGIGDFYAGNLIDPVNIIDPTERLDVLDGRVRIRQLPNDPEANTMDRYIYGTSPSCRVPQTRICGTYLTWEGGSITPSSPGPGPSTVPHRSGWAHRSWCRGRRYSWGRR
;
A
#
# COMPACT_ATOMS: atom_id res chain seq x y z
N MET A 1 -24.78 77.51 -31.66
CA MET A 1 -25.22 76.44 -30.72
C MET A 1 -24.40 75.17 -30.92
N LYS A 2 -23.33 74.91 -30.15
CA LYS A 2 -22.56 73.63 -30.22
C LYS A 2 -22.04 73.05 -28.89
N ALA A 3 -22.28 73.70 -27.74
CA ALA A 3 -21.69 73.28 -26.45
C ALA A 3 -22.48 72.20 -25.67
N LYS A 4 -23.81 72.08 -25.85
CA LYS A 4 -24.67 71.25 -24.99
C LYS A 4 -24.45 69.73 -25.10
N ASN A 5 -23.92 69.22 -26.22
CA ASN A 5 -23.76 67.77 -26.40
C ASN A 5 -22.43 67.23 -25.84
N MET A 6 -21.35 68.02 -25.84
CA MET A 6 -20.06 67.57 -25.29
C MET A 6 -20.12 67.32 -23.78
N LEU A 7 -20.84 68.17 -23.03
CA LEU A 7 -20.93 68.05 -21.57
C LEU A 7 -21.60 66.73 -21.14
N ARG A 8 -22.56 66.22 -21.93
CA ARG A 8 -23.20 64.92 -21.66
C ARG A 8 -22.23 63.77 -21.88
N HIS A 9 -21.50 63.73 -22.99
CA HIS A 9 -20.52 62.66 -23.23
C HIS A 9 -19.36 62.69 -22.23
N PHE A 10 -18.94 63.88 -21.79
CA PHE A 10 -17.92 64.00 -20.73
C PHE A 10 -18.43 63.49 -19.37
N ALA A 11 -19.66 63.84 -18.98
CA ALA A 11 -20.26 63.35 -17.74
C ALA A 11 -20.41 61.82 -17.71
N TRP A 12 -20.86 61.21 -18.81
CA TRP A 12 -20.99 59.75 -18.91
C TRP A 12 -19.62 59.05 -18.99
N GLY A 13 -18.62 59.64 -19.67
CA GLY A 13 -17.25 59.12 -19.69
C GLY A 13 -16.59 59.13 -18.31
N VAL A 14 -16.78 60.22 -17.54
CA VAL A 14 -16.25 60.33 -16.17
C VAL A 14 -16.96 59.37 -15.22
N LEU A 15 -18.30 59.21 -15.31
CA LEU A 15 -19.04 58.25 -14.50
C LEU A 15 -18.67 56.79 -14.80
N GLY A 16 -18.42 56.45 -16.07
CA GLY A 16 -17.98 55.10 -16.46
C GLY A 16 -16.57 54.73 -15.96
N LEU A 17 -15.71 55.71 -15.71
CA LEU A 17 -14.34 55.50 -15.19
C LEU A 17 -14.29 55.18 -13.69
N VAL A 18 -15.37 55.40 -12.93
CA VAL A 18 -15.41 55.16 -11.46
C VAL A 18 -15.97 53.78 -11.09
N SER A 19 -16.56 53.05 -12.05
CA SER A 19 -17.29 51.81 -11.78
C SER A 19 -16.65 50.56 -12.40
N GLN A 20 -15.46 50.19 -11.92
CA GLN A 20 -14.99 48.79 -11.76
C GLN A 20 -13.52 48.76 -11.29
N GLN A 21 -13.31 48.75 -9.97
CA GLN A 21 -12.09 48.20 -9.39
C GLN A 21 -12.45 46.93 -8.63
N ALA A 22 -12.01 45.79 -9.17
CA ALA A 22 -12.04 44.53 -8.43
C ALA A 22 -10.96 44.58 -7.34
N PHE A 23 -11.37 44.61 -6.07
CA PHE A 23 -10.45 44.79 -4.96
C PHE A 23 -9.65 43.51 -4.66
N SER A 24 -8.43 43.43 -5.18
CA SER A 24 -7.36 42.63 -4.60
C SER A 24 -6.80 43.38 -3.39
N GLN A 25 -7.19 43.00 -2.16
CA GLN A 25 -6.77 43.71 -0.95
C GLN A 25 -5.27 43.47 -0.66
N ALA A 26 -4.42 44.46 -0.88
CA ALA A 26 -3.01 44.41 -0.45
C ALA A 26 -2.80 45.17 0.87
N SER A 27 -1.71 44.87 1.57
CA SER A 27 -1.25 45.58 2.77
C SER A 27 -0.70 47.00 2.48
N GLN A 28 -1.00 47.55 1.31
CA GLN A 28 -0.62 48.87 0.84
C GLN A 28 -1.85 49.61 0.35
N ALA A 29 -1.91 50.92 0.62
CA ALA A 29 -2.96 51.78 0.08
C ALA A 29 -2.98 51.70 -1.46
N ASN A 30 -4.19 51.74 -2.03
CA ASN A 30 -4.44 51.63 -3.47
C ASN A 30 -3.99 50.29 -4.11
N ASN A 31 -3.79 49.23 -3.32
CA ASN A 31 -3.44 47.88 -3.78
C ASN A 31 -2.14 47.79 -4.59
N ASN A 32 -1.20 48.72 -4.37
CA ASN A 32 0.02 48.78 -5.16
C ASN A 32 1.02 47.70 -4.70
N GLY A 33 1.39 46.80 -5.62
CA GLY A 33 2.32 45.71 -5.35
C GLY A 33 3.76 46.20 -5.16
N GLY A 34 4.50 45.58 -4.25
CA GLY A 34 5.88 45.94 -3.94
C GLY A 34 6.58 44.87 -3.09
N VAL A 35 7.90 44.98 -2.94
CA VAL A 35 8.68 44.10 -2.07
C VAL A 35 8.21 44.30 -0.62
N GLY A 36 7.65 43.24 -0.01
CA GLY A 36 7.06 43.29 1.33
C GLY A 36 5.55 43.64 1.39
N SER A 37 4.85 43.72 0.25
CA SER A 37 3.39 43.79 0.22
C SER A 37 2.76 42.40 0.36
N PHE A 38 1.76 42.25 1.24
CA PHE A 38 1.02 41.00 1.45
C PHE A 38 -0.44 41.15 1.00
N LEU A 39 -1.04 40.06 0.51
CA LEU A 39 -2.47 40.00 0.23
C LEU A 39 -3.24 39.76 1.56
N GLY A 40 -4.23 40.61 1.87
CA GLY A 40 -5.20 40.37 2.93
C GLY A 40 -4.83 40.77 4.37
N TRP A 41 -4.05 41.84 4.61
CA TRP A 41 -3.81 42.32 5.98
C TRP A 41 -3.73 43.84 6.16
N ASN A 42 -4.34 44.32 7.26
CA ASN A 42 -4.24 45.66 7.84
C ASN A 42 -3.79 45.49 9.30
N ALA A 43 -2.78 46.26 9.75
CA ALA A 43 -2.14 46.11 11.05
C ALA A 43 -3.04 46.35 12.30
N GLY A 44 -4.30 46.75 12.14
CA GLY A 44 -5.25 47.00 13.24
C GLY A 44 -6.57 46.23 13.17
N ALA A 45 -6.69 45.18 12.34
CA ALA A 45 -7.94 44.43 12.19
C ALA A 45 -8.05 43.22 13.16
N ASN A 46 -9.10 43.21 14.00
CA ASN A 46 -9.46 42.07 14.86
C ASN A 46 -10.27 40.99 14.09
N GLN A 47 -9.87 40.67 12.85
CA GLN A 47 -10.63 39.81 11.93
C GLN A 47 -9.74 38.71 11.34
N ILE A 48 -10.35 37.58 10.98
CA ILE A 48 -9.65 36.41 10.42
C ILE A 48 -9.29 36.66 8.95
N VAL A 49 -8.13 36.17 8.51
CA VAL A 49 -7.74 36.18 7.09
C VAL A 49 -8.40 35.00 6.38
N ASP A 50 -9.43 35.29 5.60
CA ASP A 50 -10.13 34.30 4.78
C ASP A 50 -9.65 34.35 3.33
N VAL A 51 -9.01 33.27 2.86
CA VAL A 51 -8.72 33.07 1.43
C VAL A 51 -9.94 32.44 0.77
N LYS A 52 -10.74 33.25 0.06
CA LYS A 52 -12.02 32.83 -0.53
C LYS A 52 -12.07 33.05 -2.03
N ASN A 53 -12.66 32.10 -2.76
CA ASN A 53 -12.96 32.23 -4.19
C ASN A 53 -14.45 31.96 -4.47
N GLU A 54 -15.23 33.03 -4.63
CA GLU A 54 -16.67 32.96 -4.91
C GLU A 54 -16.98 32.57 -6.37
N GLY A 55 -16.00 32.68 -7.27
CA GLY A 55 -16.17 32.44 -8.72
C GLY A 55 -16.17 30.97 -9.13
N ASN A 56 -16.13 30.04 -8.16
CA ASN A 56 -15.96 28.60 -8.36
C ASN A 56 -14.78 28.24 -9.29
N GLN A 57 -13.67 28.99 -9.19
CA GLN A 57 -12.41 28.67 -9.86
C GLN A 57 -11.47 27.95 -8.87
N PRO A 58 -10.51 27.13 -9.35
CA PRO A 58 -9.47 26.59 -8.47
C PRO A 58 -8.73 27.70 -7.72
N ILE A 59 -8.18 27.37 -6.56
CA ILE A 59 -7.18 28.19 -5.88
C ILE A 59 -5.82 27.57 -6.20
N ASP A 60 -5.09 28.21 -7.10
CA ASP A 60 -3.78 27.75 -7.57
C ASP A 60 -2.65 28.54 -6.91
N PHE A 61 -1.62 27.82 -6.47
CA PHE A 61 -0.43 28.37 -5.82
C PHE A 61 0.76 28.28 -6.76
N TYR A 62 1.48 29.40 -6.90
CA TYR A 62 2.64 29.53 -7.78
C TYR A 62 3.86 30.05 -7.02
N THR A 63 5.05 29.69 -7.48
CA THR A 63 6.30 30.39 -7.20
C THR A 63 6.80 30.94 -8.53
N THR A 64 6.91 32.26 -8.66
CA THR A 64 7.05 32.95 -9.96
C THR A 64 5.95 32.50 -10.94
N ASP A 65 6.33 31.87 -12.03
CA ASP A 65 5.56 31.27 -13.11
C ASP A 65 5.37 29.74 -12.94
N ILE A 66 5.98 29.14 -11.92
CA ILE A 66 5.95 27.69 -11.67
C ILE A 66 4.80 27.33 -10.73
N PHE A 67 3.89 26.47 -11.21
CA PHE A 67 2.80 25.90 -10.42
C PHE A 67 3.32 25.00 -9.29
N ARG A 68 2.67 25.04 -8.11
CA ARG A 68 3.07 24.28 -6.91
C ARG A 68 1.95 23.46 -6.29
N ALA A 69 0.73 24.00 -6.28
CA ALA A 69 -0.41 23.35 -5.66
C ALA A 69 -1.74 23.89 -6.22
N ARG A 70 -2.80 23.09 -6.09
CA ARG A 70 -4.18 23.47 -6.41
C ARG A 70 -5.11 22.99 -5.31
N ILE A 71 -6.06 23.81 -4.89
CA ILE A 71 -7.31 23.36 -4.26
C ILE A 71 -8.39 23.39 -5.34
N ASN A 72 -9.03 22.24 -5.57
CA ASN A 72 -10.12 22.13 -6.54
C ASN A 72 -11.30 23.04 -6.18
N PRO A 73 -11.99 23.63 -7.19
CA PRO A 73 -13.29 24.26 -6.98
C PRO A 73 -14.35 23.19 -6.69
N ARG A 74 -15.63 23.57 -6.69
CA ARG A 74 -16.71 22.59 -6.82
C ARG A 74 -16.59 21.89 -8.18
N VAL A 75 -16.26 20.60 -8.16
CA VAL A 75 -16.00 19.77 -9.35
C VAL A 75 -16.29 18.29 -9.07
N GLN A 76 -16.93 17.66 -10.05
CA GLN A 76 -17.11 16.22 -10.11
C GLN A 76 -16.37 15.71 -11.35
N TYR A 77 -15.49 14.73 -11.18
CA TYR A 77 -14.86 14.06 -12.31
C TYR A 77 -15.87 13.11 -12.95
N PRO A 78 -16.13 13.22 -14.28
CA PRO A 78 -17.00 12.29 -14.98
C PRO A 78 -16.50 10.84 -14.83
N LEU A 79 -15.18 10.69 -14.84
CA LEU A 79 -14.46 9.43 -14.68
C LEU A 79 -13.10 9.71 -14.01
N LEU A 80 -12.70 8.83 -13.10
CA LEU A 80 -11.33 8.69 -12.58
C LEU A 80 -11.01 7.19 -12.61
N ASN A 81 -9.99 6.79 -13.38
CA ASN A 81 -9.79 5.39 -13.78
C ASN A 81 -11.06 4.82 -14.45
N THR A 82 -11.75 3.87 -13.82
CA THR A 82 -13.02 3.27 -14.26
C THR A 82 -14.22 3.72 -13.42
N PHE A 83 -14.00 4.55 -12.40
CA PHE A 83 -15.03 4.94 -11.44
C PHE A 83 -15.71 6.25 -11.87
N PRO A 84 -17.02 6.24 -12.16
CA PRO A 84 -17.71 7.43 -12.63
C PRO A 84 -18.08 8.36 -11.48
N ASN A 85 -18.34 9.63 -11.81
CA ASN A 85 -18.97 10.62 -10.92
C ASN A 85 -18.26 10.79 -9.56
N ILE A 86 -16.93 10.94 -9.57
CA ILE A 86 -16.16 11.16 -8.34
C ILE A 86 -16.27 12.63 -7.92
N PRO A 87 -16.87 12.96 -6.75
CA PRO A 87 -16.84 14.32 -6.21
C PRO A 87 -15.42 14.61 -5.71
N ALA A 88 -14.80 15.66 -6.25
CA ALA A 88 -13.43 16.08 -5.95
C ALA A 88 -13.37 17.52 -5.40
N ASP A 89 -14.49 17.98 -4.83
CA ASP A 89 -14.66 19.31 -4.24
C ASP A 89 -13.63 19.56 -3.12
N GLY A 90 -12.77 20.56 -3.29
CA GLY A 90 -11.73 20.91 -2.32
C GLY A 90 -10.68 19.81 -2.10
N PHE A 91 -10.49 18.89 -3.06
CA PHE A 91 -9.30 18.05 -3.10
C PHE A 91 -8.07 18.90 -3.42
N THR A 92 -6.94 18.60 -2.78
CA THR A 92 -5.72 19.41 -2.86
C THR A 92 -4.59 18.65 -3.54
N LEU A 93 -3.96 19.24 -4.55
CA LEU A 93 -2.77 18.73 -5.22
C LEU A 93 -1.55 19.52 -4.75
N ILE A 94 -0.42 18.84 -4.54
CA ILE A 94 0.92 19.42 -4.40
C ILE A 94 1.85 18.66 -5.37
N THR A 95 2.57 19.40 -6.21
CA THR A 95 3.42 18.84 -7.29
C THR A 95 4.44 19.91 -7.73
N PRO A 96 5.63 19.55 -8.22
CA PRO A 96 6.65 20.55 -8.55
C PRO A 96 6.36 21.36 -9.83
N ASP A 97 5.46 20.91 -10.70
CA ASP A 97 5.11 21.57 -11.97
C ASP A 97 3.65 21.33 -12.43
N ILE A 98 3.23 22.00 -13.52
CA ILE A 98 1.83 21.99 -14.00
C ILE A 98 1.44 20.71 -14.79
N GLY A 99 2.40 19.86 -15.16
CA GLY A 99 2.22 18.73 -16.08
C GLY A 99 1.14 17.73 -15.64
N PHE A 100 0.97 17.55 -14.32
CA PHE A 100 -0.10 16.75 -13.72
C PHE A 100 -1.49 17.15 -14.23
N LEU A 101 -1.74 18.46 -14.35
CA LEU A 101 -3.03 19.02 -14.78
C LEU A 101 -3.26 18.90 -16.29
N GLY A 102 -2.31 18.36 -17.05
CA GLY A 102 -2.46 18.01 -18.46
C GLY A 102 -3.33 16.77 -18.69
N GLN A 103 -3.28 15.79 -17.78
CA GLN A 103 -3.97 14.50 -17.90
C GLN A 103 -5.41 14.53 -17.35
N ALA A 104 -6.27 13.64 -17.83
CA ALA A 104 -7.65 13.53 -17.37
C ALA A 104 -7.79 12.42 -16.31
N PRO A 105 -8.42 12.66 -15.14
CA PRO A 105 -9.01 13.93 -14.71
C PRO A 105 -7.95 14.96 -14.28
N ARG A 106 -8.20 16.23 -14.60
CA ARG A 106 -7.25 17.33 -14.42
C ARG A 106 -7.19 17.84 -12.98
N GLY A 107 -6.79 16.96 -12.05
CA GLY A 107 -6.61 17.31 -10.65
C GLY A 107 -6.54 16.12 -9.68
N PRO A 108 -6.38 16.41 -8.38
CA PRO A 108 -6.04 15.45 -7.33
C PRO A 108 -7.10 14.35 -7.13
N PHE A 109 -6.68 13.15 -6.70
CA PHE A 109 -7.57 11.98 -6.58
C PHE A 109 -8.19 11.78 -5.19
N SER A 110 -7.69 12.48 -4.18
CA SER A 110 -8.15 12.43 -2.79
C SER A 110 -7.99 13.80 -2.14
N ARG A 111 -8.40 13.93 -0.86
CA ARG A 111 -8.28 15.18 -0.09
C ARG A 111 -6.90 15.82 -0.17
N LEU A 112 -5.83 15.03 -0.15
CA LEU A 112 -4.46 15.48 -0.40
C LEU A 112 -3.77 14.53 -1.38
N HIS A 113 -3.28 15.05 -2.50
CA HIS A 113 -2.48 14.31 -3.48
C HIS A 113 -1.10 14.95 -3.58
N LEU A 114 -0.06 14.17 -3.27
CA LEU A 114 1.33 14.52 -3.52
C LEU A 114 1.77 13.81 -4.81
N ALA A 115 2.10 14.55 -5.85
CA ALA A 115 2.45 13.97 -7.15
C ALA A 115 3.80 14.45 -7.65
N GLU A 116 4.63 13.50 -8.09
CA GLU A 116 5.90 13.78 -8.75
C GLU A 116 5.69 14.49 -10.09
N GLY A 117 6.61 15.37 -10.46
CA GLY A 117 6.49 16.19 -11.67
C GLY A 117 6.77 15.46 -12.97
N GLY A 118 6.78 16.23 -14.07
CA GLY A 118 7.17 15.77 -15.41
C GLY A 118 6.12 16.03 -16.47
N THR A 119 6.46 15.70 -17.73
CA THR A 119 5.67 16.02 -18.93
C THR A 119 4.21 15.53 -18.88
N THR A 120 3.94 14.46 -18.15
CA THR A 120 2.60 13.89 -17.89
C THR A 120 2.21 13.94 -16.41
N GLY A 121 3.08 14.49 -15.55
CA GLY A 121 2.93 14.60 -14.10
C GLY A 121 2.67 13.29 -13.35
N ASN A 122 3.09 12.14 -13.91
CA ASN A 122 3.03 10.82 -13.27
C ASN A 122 1.69 10.55 -12.56
N ALA A 123 0.58 10.90 -13.19
CA ALA A 123 -0.74 10.96 -12.55
C ALA A 123 -1.42 9.57 -12.41
N GLU A 124 -0.66 8.51 -12.13
CA GLU A 124 -1.08 7.10 -12.19
C GLU A 124 -2.43 6.80 -11.50
N GLN A 125 -3.40 6.29 -12.24
CA GLN A 125 -4.82 6.19 -11.83
C GLN A 125 -5.34 4.78 -11.58
N PHE A 126 -4.72 3.74 -12.13
CA PHE A 126 -5.29 2.39 -12.17
C PHE A 126 -5.45 1.76 -10.77
N GLY A 127 -4.61 2.19 -9.82
CA GLY A 127 -4.73 1.88 -8.40
C GLY A 127 -5.90 2.57 -7.67
N TYR A 128 -6.50 3.62 -8.23
CA TYR A 128 -7.53 4.41 -7.56
C TYR A 128 -8.78 3.60 -7.19
N ARG A 129 -9.36 3.83 -6.01
CA ARG A 129 -10.64 3.27 -5.56
C ARG A 129 -11.48 4.33 -4.82
N PRO A 130 -12.82 4.39 -4.98
CA PRO A 130 -13.65 5.45 -4.41
C PRO A 130 -13.59 5.66 -2.89
N TRP A 131 -13.13 4.68 -2.10
CA TRP A 131 -12.93 4.86 -0.66
C TRP A 131 -11.74 5.80 -0.34
N GLN A 132 -10.74 5.87 -1.23
CA GLN A 132 -9.52 6.68 -1.05
C GLN A 132 -9.77 8.19 -1.02
N LYS A 133 -10.97 8.66 -1.40
CA LYS A 133 -11.36 10.09 -1.39
C LYS A 133 -10.98 10.79 -0.08
N ASN A 134 -11.15 10.12 1.07
CA ASN A 134 -10.72 10.63 2.37
C ASN A 134 -9.36 10.04 2.79
N GLY A 135 -8.29 10.50 2.13
CA GLY A 135 -6.94 10.04 2.34
C GLY A 135 -5.88 10.96 1.73
N ILE A 136 -4.65 10.47 1.78
CA ILE A 136 -3.46 11.05 1.15
C ILE A 136 -3.03 10.12 0.02
N THR A 137 -3.10 10.58 -1.22
CA THR A 137 -2.61 9.86 -2.41
C THR A 137 -1.20 10.31 -2.76
N PHE A 138 -0.38 9.35 -3.21
CA PHE A 138 0.95 9.57 -3.74
C PHE A 138 0.99 9.02 -5.16
N THR A 139 1.54 9.75 -6.12
CA THR A 139 1.86 9.20 -7.45
C THR A 139 3.23 9.68 -7.95
N GLY A 140 3.92 8.83 -8.70
CA GLY A 140 5.27 9.06 -9.19
C GLY A 140 5.86 7.75 -9.72
N ASN A 141 6.83 7.82 -10.65
CA ASN A 141 7.45 6.61 -11.24
C ASN A 141 6.44 5.62 -11.88
N ASP A 142 5.30 6.12 -12.39
CA ASP A 142 4.18 5.30 -12.89
C ASP A 142 3.55 4.35 -11.84
N ASP A 143 3.70 4.67 -10.54
CA ASP A 143 3.11 3.98 -9.39
C ASP A 143 2.08 4.85 -8.63
N GLN A 144 1.21 4.21 -7.85
CA GLN A 144 0.23 4.89 -6.97
C GLN A 144 0.18 4.30 -5.55
N GLY A 145 0.26 5.17 -4.54
CA GLY A 145 0.04 4.82 -3.13
C GLY A 145 -1.11 5.61 -2.50
N CYS A 146 -1.75 5.08 -1.46
CA CYS A 146 -2.72 5.82 -0.66
C CYS A 146 -2.64 5.44 0.83
N LEU A 147 -2.76 6.44 1.70
CA LEU A 147 -2.99 6.29 3.13
C LEU A 147 -4.29 7.00 3.51
N GLY A 148 -5.34 6.27 3.86
CA GLY A 148 -6.66 6.87 4.08
C GLY A 148 -7.66 6.00 4.82
N GLN A 149 -8.83 6.56 5.08
CA GLN A 149 -9.95 5.86 5.71
C GLN A 149 -10.72 5.05 4.67
N LYS A 150 -10.99 3.78 4.98
CA LYS A 150 -11.92 2.93 4.22
C LYS A 150 -13.14 2.66 5.09
N TYR A 151 -14.24 3.34 4.77
CA TYR A 151 -15.52 3.10 5.42
C TYR A 151 -16.05 1.72 5.04
N ARG A 152 -16.72 1.05 5.98
CA ARG A 152 -17.48 -0.16 5.66
C ARG A 152 -18.88 0.23 5.20
N ASP A 153 -19.25 -0.22 4.01
CA ASP A 153 -20.52 0.16 3.40
C ASP A 153 -21.71 -0.24 4.28
N GLY A 154 -22.60 0.73 4.56
CA GLY A 154 -23.82 0.53 5.36
C GLY A 154 -23.65 0.58 6.88
N GLU A 155 -22.43 0.64 7.42
CA GLU A 155 -22.17 0.56 8.87
C GLU A 155 -21.60 1.88 9.44
N SER A 156 -22.44 2.68 10.11
CA SER A 156 -22.00 3.91 10.77
C SER A 156 -21.04 3.61 11.94
N GLY A 157 -19.90 4.31 11.98
CA GLY A 157 -18.87 4.13 13.01
C GLY A 157 -17.82 3.04 12.69
N TYR A 158 -17.97 2.29 11.59
CA TYR A 158 -17.01 1.25 11.19
C TYR A 158 -16.11 1.77 10.07
N THR A 159 -14.82 1.90 10.35
CA THR A 159 -13.83 2.50 9.45
C THR A 159 -12.46 1.86 9.67
N ASP A 160 -11.89 1.31 8.60
CA ASP A 160 -10.51 0.82 8.60
C ASP A 160 -9.56 1.97 8.26
N MET A 161 -8.40 2.02 8.91
CA MET A 161 -7.28 2.83 8.42
C MET A 161 -6.44 1.98 7.47
N VAL A 162 -6.30 2.41 6.22
CA VAL A 162 -5.70 1.61 5.15
C VAL A 162 -4.47 2.30 4.58
N MET A 163 -3.35 1.58 4.57
CA MET A 163 -2.23 1.82 3.67
C MET A 163 -2.39 0.91 2.46
N GLN A 164 -2.34 1.47 1.25
CA GLN A 164 -2.47 0.75 -0.01
C GLN A 164 -1.36 1.16 -0.97
N TRP A 165 -0.87 0.16 -1.70
CA TRP A 165 0.08 0.29 -2.79
C TRP A 165 -0.55 -0.23 -4.09
N SER A 166 -0.19 0.36 -5.23
CA SER A 166 -0.51 -0.10 -6.57
C SER A 166 0.74 0.02 -7.42
N ASP A 167 1.11 -1.10 -8.02
CA ASP A 167 2.03 -1.16 -9.15
C ASP A 167 1.33 -0.68 -10.43
N ASN A 168 2.12 -0.54 -11.49
CA ASN A 168 1.70 -0.29 -12.86
C ASN A 168 0.60 -1.26 -13.36
N PRO A 169 -0.27 -0.82 -14.30
CA PRO A 169 -1.36 -1.64 -14.82
C PRO A 169 -0.88 -2.83 -15.68
N GLY A 170 -1.07 -4.04 -15.17
CA GLY A 170 -0.99 -5.28 -15.96
C GLY A 170 0.34 -6.04 -15.87
N ALA A 171 1.34 -5.53 -15.15
CA ALA A 171 2.45 -6.36 -14.72
C ALA A 171 2.00 -7.33 -13.61
N VAL A 172 2.42 -8.59 -13.71
CA VAL A 172 2.18 -9.61 -12.66
C VAL A 172 3.37 -9.70 -11.69
N ARG A 173 4.07 -8.57 -11.50
CA ARG A 173 5.26 -8.43 -10.66
C ARG A 173 5.17 -7.09 -9.93
N ALA A 174 4.21 -7.03 -9.00
CA ALA A 174 3.94 -5.82 -8.26
C ALA A 174 5.18 -5.35 -7.49
N ASP A 175 5.39 -4.04 -7.52
CA ASP A 175 6.41 -3.38 -6.73
C ASP A 175 6.19 -3.56 -5.21
N ARG A 176 7.26 -3.37 -4.45
CA ARG A 176 7.37 -3.85 -3.06
C ARG A 176 6.93 -2.79 -2.06
N LEU A 177 5.93 -3.08 -1.24
CA LEU A 177 5.65 -2.27 -0.06
C LEU A 177 6.61 -2.66 1.08
N ARG A 178 7.43 -1.71 1.53
CA ARG A 178 8.52 -1.93 2.50
C ARG A 178 8.37 -1.06 3.75
N PHE A 179 8.78 -1.60 4.89
CA PHE A 179 8.90 -0.89 6.16
C PHE A 179 10.38 -0.78 6.52
N LEU A 180 10.88 0.45 6.57
CA LEU A 180 12.31 0.77 6.59
C LEU A 180 12.62 1.65 7.82
N PHE A 181 13.77 1.41 8.43
CA PHE A 181 14.33 2.22 9.51
C PHE A 181 15.61 2.91 9.05
N THR A 182 15.72 4.22 9.29
CA THR A 182 16.89 5.01 8.93
C THR A 182 17.52 5.69 10.15
N SER A 183 18.79 6.06 10.01
CA SER A 183 19.58 6.83 10.97
C SER A 183 20.51 7.76 10.17
N ALA A 184 21.44 8.46 10.83
CA ALA A 184 22.39 9.34 10.15
C ALA A 184 23.15 8.59 9.04
N TYR A 185 23.14 9.13 7.82
CA TYR A 185 23.82 8.50 6.68
C TYR A 185 25.34 8.55 6.87
N THR A 186 25.99 7.38 6.90
CA THR A 186 27.45 7.26 7.08
C THR A 186 28.17 6.67 5.87
N GLY A 187 27.46 6.48 4.74
CA GLY A 187 28.00 5.74 3.59
C GLY A 187 28.08 4.23 3.79
N ALA A 188 27.41 3.67 4.81
CA ALA A 188 27.31 2.23 4.99
C ALA A 188 26.61 1.56 3.80
N THR A 189 26.99 0.33 3.47
CA THR A 189 26.41 -0.39 2.34
C THR A 189 24.97 -0.84 2.61
N SER A 190 24.66 -1.29 3.83
CA SER A 190 23.32 -1.74 4.25
C SER A 190 22.99 -1.35 5.70
N GLY A 191 21.76 -1.59 6.15
CA GLY A 191 21.29 -1.22 7.50
C GLY A 191 20.94 0.27 7.65
N MET A 192 20.64 0.71 8.88
CA MET A 192 19.98 2.01 9.15
C MET A 192 20.79 3.23 8.68
N ASN A 193 22.12 3.14 8.63
CA ASN A 193 23.02 4.22 8.24
C ASN A 193 23.38 4.22 6.74
N SER A 194 22.80 3.30 5.97
CA SER A 194 22.96 3.20 4.52
C SER A 194 22.01 4.12 3.76
N ARG A 195 22.15 4.14 2.41
CA ARG A 195 21.23 4.86 1.53
C ARG A 195 19.86 4.15 1.42
N GLU A 196 19.84 2.83 1.53
CA GLU A 196 18.61 2.01 1.45
C GLU A 196 17.83 2.01 2.77
N GLY A 197 18.53 2.14 3.91
CA GLY A 197 17.98 1.92 5.25
C GLY A 197 17.99 0.44 5.65
N LEU A 198 17.54 0.17 6.88
CA LEU A 198 17.33 -1.19 7.39
C LEU A 198 15.89 -1.61 7.10
N GLU A 199 15.71 -2.60 6.23
CA GLU A 199 14.39 -3.17 5.96
C GLU A 199 13.96 -4.10 7.11
N GLY A 200 12.81 -3.82 7.71
CA GLY A 200 12.22 -4.63 8.79
C GLY A 200 11.15 -5.59 8.28
N MET A 201 10.37 -5.18 7.29
CA MET A 201 9.33 -6.01 6.66
C MET A 201 9.12 -5.63 5.20
N ARG A 202 8.85 -6.63 4.36
CA ARG A 202 8.50 -6.48 2.93
C ARG A 202 7.24 -7.27 2.61
N LEU A 203 6.34 -6.61 1.88
CA LEU A 203 5.12 -7.16 1.31
C LEU A 203 5.28 -7.18 -0.22
N TRP A 204 5.17 -8.36 -0.82
CA TRP A 204 5.38 -8.54 -2.26
C TRP A 204 4.22 -9.33 -2.89
N PRO A 205 3.36 -8.68 -3.70
CA PRO A 205 2.30 -9.38 -4.42
C PRO A 205 2.89 -10.23 -5.56
N THR A 206 2.89 -11.54 -5.37
CA THR A 206 3.41 -12.52 -6.35
C THR A 206 2.41 -12.87 -7.44
N TRP A 207 1.14 -12.54 -7.27
CA TRP A 207 0.06 -12.71 -8.26
C TRP A 207 -1.18 -11.90 -7.84
N GLU A 208 -2.19 -11.81 -8.71
CA GLU A 208 -3.43 -11.02 -8.50
C GLU A 208 -4.15 -11.28 -7.15
N ASN A 209 -3.98 -12.47 -6.58
CA ASN A 209 -4.60 -12.94 -5.35
C ASN A 209 -3.59 -13.56 -4.35
N ARG A 210 -2.29 -13.23 -4.48
CA ARG A 210 -1.22 -13.80 -3.66
C ARG A 210 -0.23 -12.72 -3.23
N ILE A 211 -0.01 -12.63 -1.92
CA ILE A 211 1.04 -11.78 -1.35
C ILE A 211 1.95 -12.64 -0.47
N ASN A 212 3.25 -12.42 -0.64
CA ASN A 212 4.28 -13.02 0.19
C ASN A 212 4.79 -11.96 1.19
N VAL A 213 5.22 -12.41 2.36
CA VAL A 213 5.61 -11.54 3.47
C VAL A 213 6.99 -11.95 3.95
N GLY A 214 7.92 -11.00 3.95
CA GLY A 214 9.27 -11.16 4.48
C GLY A 214 9.48 -10.28 5.70
N ILE A 215 10.22 -10.79 6.69
CA ILE A 215 10.67 -10.05 7.86
C ILE A 215 12.20 -10.12 7.89
N GLY A 216 12.86 -8.97 8.08
CA GLY A 216 14.32 -8.82 8.02
C GLY A 216 14.82 -8.09 6.78
N ASP A 217 16.13 -7.86 6.71
CA ASP A 217 16.76 -7.01 5.69
C ASP A 217 17.08 -7.79 4.40
N PHE A 218 16.13 -7.82 3.46
CA PHE A 218 16.31 -8.47 2.16
C PHE A 218 17.35 -7.76 1.29
N TYR A 219 17.63 -6.48 1.50
CA TYR A 219 18.69 -5.80 0.74
C TYR A 219 20.07 -6.26 1.23
N ALA A 220 20.32 -6.25 2.54
CA ALA A 220 21.53 -6.83 3.12
C ALA A 220 21.69 -8.32 2.78
N GLY A 221 20.60 -9.09 2.80
CA GLY A 221 20.59 -10.49 2.39
C GLY A 221 20.97 -10.70 0.92
N ASN A 222 20.44 -9.87 0.01
CA ASN A 222 20.78 -9.91 -1.42
C ASN A 222 22.26 -9.61 -1.69
N LEU A 223 22.91 -8.78 -0.88
CA LEU A 223 24.36 -8.53 -0.99
C LEU A 223 25.21 -9.76 -0.63
N ILE A 224 24.67 -10.68 0.18
CA ILE A 224 25.36 -11.91 0.63
C ILE A 224 25.05 -13.08 -0.32
N ASP A 225 23.78 -13.25 -0.69
CA ASP A 225 23.32 -14.25 -1.67
C ASP A 225 22.38 -13.60 -2.69
N PRO A 226 22.93 -13.02 -3.77
CA PRO A 226 22.14 -12.30 -4.78
C PRO A 226 21.30 -13.21 -5.66
N VAL A 227 21.49 -14.53 -5.60
CA VAL A 227 20.78 -15.52 -6.42
C VAL A 227 19.53 -16.00 -5.71
N ASN A 228 19.62 -16.28 -4.40
CA ASN A 228 18.52 -16.89 -3.65
C ASN A 228 17.74 -15.89 -2.78
N ILE A 229 18.35 -14.78 -2.36
CA ILE A 229 17.70 -13.77 -1.51
C ILE A 229 17.41 -12.53 -2.35
N ILE A 230 16.23 -12.50 -3.00
CA ILE A 230 15.77 -11.34 -3.78
C ILE A 230 14.48 -10.79 -3.20
N ASP A 231 13.50 -11.67 -2.96
CA ASP A 231 12.17 -11.36 -2.46
C ASP A 231 11.60 -12.51 -1.61
N PRO A 232 10.55 -12.27 -0.81
CA PRO A 232 9.97 -13.29 0.05
C PRO A 232 9.30 -14.38 -0.78
N THR A 233 9.68 -15.64 -0.62
CA THR A 233 9.13 -16.77 -1.40
C THR A 233 7.85 -17.36 -0.80
N GLU A 234 7.55 -17.06 0.47
CA GLU A 234 6.47 -17.68 1.24
C GLU A 234 5.39 -16.69 1.70
N ARG A 235 4.21 -17.22 2.03
CA ARG A 235 3.14 -16.48 2.72
C ARG A 235 3.29 -16.64 4.24
N LEU A 236 3.11 -15.56 4.99
CA LEU A 236 3.02 -15.60 6.45
C LEU A 236 1.58 -15.34 6.90
N ASP A 237 0.94 -16.33 7.50
CA ASP A 237 -0.41 -16.23 8.09
C ASP A 237 -0.56 -17.21 9.25
N VAL A 238 -1.11 -16.75 10.39
CA VAL A 238 -1.51 -17.60 11.53
C VAL A 238 -2.67 -16.92 12.29
N LEU A 239 -3.91 -17.22 11.89
CA LEU A 239 -5.09 -16.92 12.71
C LEU A 239 -5.41 -18.12 13.64
N ASP A 240 -5.87 -17.82 14.87
CA ASP A 240 -6.13 -18.76 15.98
C ASP A 240 -4.92 -19.52 16.59
N GLY A 241 -3.67 -19.10 16.31
CA GLY A 241 -2.44 -19.77 16.78
C GLY A 241 -1.35 -18.83 17.33
N ARG A 242 -0.35 -19.40 18.04
CA ARG A 242 0.76 -18.64 18.65
C ARG A 242 2.02 -18.66 17.78
N VAL A 243 2.57 -17.47 17.48
CA VAL A 243 3.95 -17.33 16.98
C VAL A 243 4.93 -17.25 18.16
N ARG A 244 5.98 -18.08 18.14
CA ARG A 244 7.11 -18.03 19.09
C ARG A 244 8.39 -18.49 18.40
N ILE A 245 9.31 -17.56 18.16
CA ILE A 245 10.65 -17.84 17.63
C ILE A 245 11.64 -17.78 18.80
N ARG A 246 12.46 -18.82 18.99
CA ARG A 246 13.44 -18.90 20.10
C ARG A 246 14.77 -19.56 19.73
N GLN A 247 14.98 -19.88 18.45
CA GLN A 247 16.28 -20.34 18.00
C GLN A 247 16.49 -19.88 16.55
N LEU A 248 17.73 -19.46 16.25
CA LEU A 248 18.06 -18.61 15.11
C LEU A 248 18.99 -19.35 14.13
N PRO A 249 19.23 -18.80 12.91
CA PRO A 249 19.80 -19.56 11.78
C PRO A 249 21.14 -20.28 11.96
N ASN A 250 21.89 -20.06 13.05
CA ASN A 250 23.21 -20.68 13.30
C ASN A 250 23.38 -21.32 14.71
N ASP A 251 22.29 -21.56 15.45
CA ASP A 251 22.35 -22.13 16.81
C ASP A 251 22.15 -23.67 16.84
N PRO A 252 22.82 -24.45 17.74
CA PRO A 252 22.50 -25.85 18.05
C PRO A 252 21.39 -26.00 19.11
N GLU A 253 20.55 -27.05 19.02
CA GLU A 253 19.19 -27.10 19.58
C GLU A 253 19.06 -26.98 21.12
N ALA A 254 18.10 -26.16 21.59
CA ALA A 254 17.78 -25.99 23.00
C ALA A 254 17.28 -27.29 23.68
N ASN A 255 17.87 -27.62 24.83
CA ASN A 255 17.78 -28.93 25.48
C ASN A 255 16.90 -29.00 26.75
N THR A 256 16.04 -28.00 26.98
CA THR A 256 14.87 -28.08 27.86
C THR A 256 13.64 -27.52 27.15
N MET A 257 12.52 -28.24 27.23
CA MET A 257 11.53 -28.34 26.13
C MET A 257 10.52 -27.18 26.00
N ASP A 258 9.97 -27.00 24.78
CA ASP A 258 8.59 -27.45 24.48
C ASP A 258 8.22 -27.30 22.99
N ARG A 259 7.38 -28.23 22.50
CA ARG A 259 7.22 -28.66 21.10
C ARG A 259 6.14 -27.92 20.31
N TYR A 260 6.31 -27.82 18.99
CA TYR A 260 5.21 -27.85 18.01
C TYR A 260 5.46 -28.93 16.94
N ILE A 261 4.38 -29.54 16.41
CA ILE A 261 4.44 -30.69 15.50
C ILE A 261 4.12 -30.24 14.06
N TYR A 262 4.98 -30.65 13.11
CA TYR A 262 4.71 -30.57 11.68
C TYR A 262 3.96 -31.84 11.23
N GLY A 263 2.75 -31.69 10.70
CA GLY A 263 1.91 -32.80 10.25
C GLY A 263 1.62 -32.74 8.75
N THR A 264 2.34 -33.50 7.94
CA THR A 264 1.96 -33.74 6.55
C THR A 264 0.85 -34.81 6.49
N SER A 265 -0.18 -34.55 5.68
CA SER A 265 -1.26 -35.50 5.45
C SER A 265 -0.73 -36.78 4.77
N PRO A 266 -1.04 -38.00 5.27
CA PRO A 266 -0.67 -39.24 4.59
C PRO A 266 -1.61 -39.51 3.40
N SER A 267 -1.43 -38.77 2.31
CA SER A 267 -2.07 -39.07 1.03
C SER A 267 -1.34 -40.17 0.26
N CYS A 268 -1.34 -41.40 0.77
CA CYS A 268 -1.33 -42.63 -0.03
C CYS A 268 -1.53 -43.89 0.82
N ARG A 269 -2.31 -44.85 0.30
CA ARG A 269 -2.53 -46.14 0.96
C ARG A 269 -1.26 -46.99 0.95
N VAL A 270 -0.74 -47.34 2.12
CA VAL A 270 0.12 -48.51 2.33
C VAL A 270 -0.60 -49.43 3.33
N PRO A 271 -0.68 -50.75 3.11
CA PRO A 271 -1.35 -51.65 4.06
C PRO A 271 -0.60 -51.67 5.39
N GLN A 272 -1.32 -51.51 6.50
CA GLN A 272 -0.76 -51.71 7.83
C GLN A 272 -0.22 -53.14 7.95
N THR A 273 1.09 -53.27 8.13
CA THR A 273 1.66 -54.44 8.81
C THR A 273 2.05 -54.02 10.22
N ARG A 274 1.59 -54.80 11.20
CA ARG A 274 1.74 -54.54 12.63
C ARG A 274 3.20 -54.28 13.00
N ILE A 275 3.44 -53.22 13.76
CA ILE A 275 4.36 -53.29 14.90
C ILE A 275 3.49 -53.09 16.15
N CYS A 276 3.52 -54.09 17.02
CA CYS A 276 2.67 -54.14 18.21
C CYS A 276 3.47 -53.63 19.42
N GLY A 277 2.92 -52.63 20.12
CA GLY A 277 3.26 -52.33 21.51
C GLY A 277 4.64 -51.72 21.81
N THR A 278 4.62 -50.48 22.29
CA THR A 278 5.09 -50.17 23.66
C THR A 278 4.57 -48.80 24.04
N TYR A 279 3.67 -48.73 25.03
CA TYR A 279 3.41 -47.49 25.75
C TYR A 279 4.52 -47.33 26.79
N LEU A 280 5.18 -46.18 26.81
CA LEU A 280 6.03 -45.77 27.94
C LEU A 280 5.15 -45.03 28.95
N THR A 281 4.73 -45.73 30.00
CA THR A 281 4.21 -45.11 31.22
C THR A 281 5.35 -44.97 32.23
N TRP A 282 5.54 -43.75 32.75
CA TRP A 282 6.57 -43.44 33.73
C TRP A 282 6.01 -43.57 35.15
N GLU A 283 6.44 -44.60 35.88
CA GLU A 283 6.41 -44.64 37.34
C GLU A 283 7.77 -45.13 37.85
N GLY A 284 8.22 -44.60 38.97
CA GLY A 284 9.61 -44.73 39.42
C GLY A 284 9.91 -46.03 40.18
N GLY A 285 11.16 -46.50 40.09
CA GLY A 285 11.69 -47.58 40.92
C GLY A 285 12.49 -48.63 40.14
N SER A 286 13.81 -48.64 40.36
CA SER A 286 14.81 -49.69 40.04
C SER A 286 14.42 -50.89 39.15
N ILE A 287 15.15 -51.08 38.05
CA ILE A 287 15.11 -52.31 37.24
C ILE A 287 16.27 -53.24 37.63
N THR A 288 15.96 -54.45 38.12
CA THR A 288 16.87 -55.60 38.11
C THR A 288 16.52 -56.52 36.93
N PRO A 289 17.46 -56.86 36.03
CA PRO A 289 17.15 -57.71 34.87
C PRO A 289 17.11 -59.20 35.25
N SER A 290 15.98 -59.87 34.99
CA SER A 290 15.86 -61.33 34.99
C SER A 290 15.99 -61.89 33.57
N SER A 291 16.93 -62.81 33.35
CA SER A 291 17.21 -63.44 32.06
C SER A 291 16.13 -64.45 31.62
N PRO A 292 15.73 -64.50 30.33
CA PRO A 292 14.93 -65.60 29.79
C PRO A 292 15.77 -66.84 29.46
N GLY A 293 15.30 -68.02 29.86
CA GLY A 293 15.90 -69.32 29.55
C GLY A 293 15.57 -69.87 28.14
N PRO A 294 16.19 -70.98 27.69
CA PRO A 294 16.30 -71.30 26.27
C PRO A 294 15.37 -72.40 25.71
N GLY A 295 14.83 -72.15 24.51
CA GLY A 295 14.54 -73.16 23.47
C GLY A 295 13.24 -74.00 23.59
N PRO A 296 13.03 -74.99 22.69
CA PRO A 296 13.21 -74.88 21.22
C PRO A 296 12.09 -75.61 20.41
N SER A 297 12.00 -75.38 19.09
CA SER A 297 11.94 -76.47 18.07
C SER A 297 11.74 -75.96 16.63
N THR A 298 12.08 -76.82 15.67
CA THR A 298 12.17 -76.61 14.22
C THR A 298 10.90 -77.01 13.45
N VAL A 299 10.74 -76.51 12.21
CA VAL A 299 10.56 -77.28 10.94
C VAL A 299 10.24 -76.32 9.76
N PRO A 300 10.77 -76.51 8.53
CA PRO A 300 10.61 -75.58 7.40
C PRO A 300 9.67 -76.08 6.27
N HIS A 301 9.17 -75.20 5.38
CA HIS A 301 9.29 -75.34 3.90
C HIS A 301 8.48 -74.32 3.03
N ARG A 302 9.02 -74.10 1.80
CA ARG A 302 8.35 -73.83 0.50
C ARG A 302 7.76 -72.44 0.16
N SER A 303 8.60 -71.65 -0.53
CA SER A 303 8.41 -71.16 -1.92
C SER A 303 7.00 -70.91 -2.49
N GLY A 304 6.75 -69.68 -2.99
CA GLY A 304 5.66 -69.37 -3.91
C GLY A 304 5.67 -67.93 -4.45
N TRP A 305 6.32 -67.69 -5.59
CA TRP A 305 6.19 -66.43 -6.34
C TRP A 305 4.89 -66.41 -7.16
N ALA A 306 4.08 -65.35 -7.05
CA ALA A 306 3.01 -65.06 -8.00
C ALA A 306 2.60 -63.58 -7.99
N HIS A 307 3.15 -62.78 -8.92
CA HIS A 307 2.63 -61.44 -9.22
C HIS A 307 1.30 -61.56 -9.99
N ARG A 308 0.23 -60.88 -9.55
CA ARG A 308 -0.93 -60.53 -10.39
C ARG A 308 -1.45 -59.13 -10.04
N SER A 309 -1.33 -58.20 -10.99
CA SER A 309 -1.95 -56.88 -10.93
C SER A 309 -3.42 -56.97 -11.38
N TRP A 310 -4.31 -56.23 -10.70
CA TRP A 310 -5.71 -56.08 -11.10
C TRP A 310 -6.10 -54.60 -11.14
N CYS A 311 -6.17 -54.04 -12.35
CA CYS A 311 -6.87 -52.79 -12.59
C CYS A 311 -8.35 -53.07 -12.90
N ARG A 312 -9.27 -52.41 -12.19
CA ARG A 312 -10.69 -52.33 -12.58
C ARG A 312 -11.11 -50.87 -12.64
N GLY A 313 -11.51 -50.40 -13.81
CA GLY A 313 -12.09 -49.07 -13.99
C GLY A 313 -13.60 -49.05 -13.71
N ARG A 314 -14.18 -47.84 -13.67
CA ARG A 314 -15.62 -47.60 -13.83
C ARG A 314 -15.89 -46.37 -14.70
N ARG A 315 -16.88 -46.50 -15.59
CA ARG A 315 -17.66 -45.44 -16.26
C ARG A 315 -19.07 -45.45 -15.61
N TYR A 316 -19.99 -44.50 -15.75
CA TYR A 316 -20.07 -43.21 -16.47
C TYR A 316 -20.36 -42.09 -15.41
N SER A 317 -20.93 -40.90 -15.62
CA SER A 317 -21.67 -40.26 -16.73
C SER A 317 -21.59 -38.72 -16.69
N TRP A 318 -22.31 -38.06 -17.60
CA TRP A 318 -22.65 -36.62 -17.59
C TRP A 318 -24.12 -36.42 -17.26
N GLY A 319 -24.48 -35.22 -16.78
CA GLY A 319 -25.87 -34.75 -16.71
C GLY A 319 -25.94 -33.22 -16.72
N ARG A 320 -26.54 -32.65 -17.78
CA ARG A 320 -27.02 -31.26 -17.81
C ARG A 320 -28.53 -31.25 -17.64
N ARG A 321 -29.04 -30.29 -16.88
CA ARG A 321 -30.17 -29.43 -17.25
C ARG A 321 -29.76 -28.00 -16.95
#